data_AF-A0A2G1ZXV2-F1
#
_entry.id   AF-A0A2G1ZXV2-F1
#
_cell.length_a   1.000
_cell.length_b   1.000
_cell.length_c   1.000
_cell.angle_alpha   90.00
_cell.angle_beta   90.00
_cell.angle_gamma   90.00
#
_symmetry.space_group_name_H-M   'P 1'
#
loop_
_entity.id
_entity.type
_entity.pdbx_description
1 polymer ?
#
loop_
_entity_poly.entity_id
_entity_poly.type
_entity_poly.pdbx_seq_one_letter_code
_entity_poly.pdbx_strand_id
1 'polypeptide(L)'
;MSMTLDLRAIQPAERSLPGRLLMLFRDRPFRVVLLLSIAWVLGITDLAMTLTYLMNIGMFEGNPMARWVIATGSPYFLAGFKLATMVLSSSILFWQRRRWQGEVGAWIAVIVLGRLTLHWFDYIAGTSKMTYAFALASADPSQCDGMWATFQ
;
A
#
# COMPACT_ATOMS: atom_id res chain seq x y z
N MET A 1 -48.57 27.37 40.54
CA MET A 1 -47.13 27.43 40.25
C MET A 1 -46.83 26.39 39.17
N SER A 2 -46.85 26.80 37.90
CA SER A 2 -46.61 25.89 36.76
C SER A 2 -45.13 25.93 36.42
N MET A 3 -44.44 24.82 36.64
CA MET A 3 -43.02 24.65 36.35
C MET A 3 -42.88 24.19 34.89
N THR A 4 -42.74 25.15 33.97
CA THR A 4 -42.48 24.85 32.56
C THR A 4 -41.03 24.37 32.43
N LEU A 5 -40.85 23.06 32.33
CA LEU A 5 -39.59 22.44 31.89
C LEU A 5 -39.34 22.89 30.44
N ASP A 6 -38.37 23.80 30.27
CA ASP A 6 -37.90 24.24 28.96
C ASP A 6 -37.14 23.11 28.27
N LEU A 7 -37.87 22.31 27.49
CA LEU A 7 -37.38 21.19 26.70
C LEU A 7 -36.46 21.60 25.53
N ARG A 8 -36.16 22.89 25.34
CA ARG A 8 -35.25 23.37 24.28
C ARG A 8 -33.77 23.11 24.58
N ALA A 9 -33.43 22.61 25.77
CA ALA A 9 -32.04 22.34 26.16
C ALA A 9 -31.42 21.06 25.55
N ILE A 10 -32.16 20.29 24.73
CA ILE A 10 -31.67 19.07 24.07
C ILE A 10 -31.87 19.17 22.55
N GLN A 11 -31.42 20.27 21.93
CA GLN A 11 -31.12 20.24 20.50
C GLN A 11 -29.67 19.79 20.32
N PRO A 12 -29.40 18.58 19.79
CA PRO A 12 -28.04 18.25 19.38
C PRO A 12 -27.67 19.25 18.29
N ALA A 13 -26.77 20.18 18.60
CA ALA A 13 -26.32 21.19 17.66
C ALA A 13 -26.01 20.51 16.32
N GLU A 14 -26.74 20.89 15.26
CA GLU A 14 -26.45 20.47 13.89
C GLU A 14 -25.07 21.03 13.52
N ARG A 15 -24.02 20.28 13.89
CA ARG A 15 -22.65 20.63 13.56
C ARG A 15 -22.49 20.46 12.06
N SER A 16 -22.09 21.54 11.40
CA SER A 16 -21.74 21.54 9.98
C SER A 16 -20.79 20.38 9.64
N LEU A 17 -21.00 19.75 8.48
CA LEU A 17 -20.14 18.69 7.94
C LEU A 17 -18.64 18.94 8.11
N PRO A 18 -18.08 20.14 7.83
CA PRO A 18 -16.66 20.42 8.05
C PRO A 18 -16.24 20.30 9.52
N GLY A 19 -17.08 20.73 10.47
CA GLY A 19 -16.79 20.60 11.91
C GLY A 19 -16.74 19.15 12.38
N ARG A 20 -17.59 18.28 11.82
CA ARG A 20 -17.56 16.83 12.08
C ARG A 20 -16.32 16.17 11.50
N LEU A 21 -15.94 16.52 10.26
CA LEU A 21 -14.74 16.00 9.62
C LEU A 21 -13.48 16.35 10.42
N LEU A 22 -13.31 17.62 10.82
CA LEU A 22 -12.15 18.06 11.61
C LEU A 22 -12.04 17.32 12.95
N MET A 23 -13.15 17.00 13.60
CA MET A 23 -13.16 16.19 14.82
C MET A 23 -12.71 14.75 14.55
N LEU A 24 -13.19 14.14 13.47
CA LEU A 24 -12.75 12.79 13.07
C LEU A 24 -11.25 12.75 12.75
N PHE A 25 -10.70 13.75 12.06
CA PHE A 25 -9.25 13.84 11.81
C PHE A 25 -8.41 14.05 13.09
N ARG A 26 -9.02 14.58 14.16
CA ARG A 26 -8.36 14.72 15.47
C ARG A 26 -8.26 13.37 16.19
N ASP A 27 -9.17 12.44 15.91
CA ASP A 27 -9.18 11.12 16.53
C ASP A 27 -8.08 10.21 15.95
N ARG A 28 -7.15 9.82 16.82
CA ARG A 28 -6.06 8.88 16.50
C ARG A 28 -6.52 7.62 15.75
N PRO A 29 -7.54 6.87 16.22
CA PRO A 29 -7.95 5.64 15.53
C PRO A 29 -8.46 5.90 14.12
N PHE A 30 -9.10 7.05 13.87
CA PHE A 30 -9.55 7.42 12.54
C PHE A 30 -8.37 7.71 11.61
N ARG A 31 -7.35 8.45 12.09
CA ARG A 31 -6.12 8.68 11.31
C ARG A 31 -5.41 7.38 10.94
N VAL A 32 -5.31 6.43 11.89
CA VAL A 32 -4.70 5.12 11.60
C VAL A 32 -5.50 4.39 10.53
N VAL A 33 -6.83 4.33 10.64
CA VAL A 33 -7.67 3.69 9.62
C VAL A 33 -7.51 4.37 8.26
N LEU A 34 -7.46 5.70 8.20
CA LEU A 34 -7.23 6.44 6.97
C LEU A 34 -5.87 6.12 6.35
N LEU A 35 -4.79 6.12 7.15
CA LEU A 35 -3.44 5.76 6.71
C LEU A 35 -3.38 4.31 6.21
N LEU A 36 -4.07 3.39 6.89
CA LEU A 36 -4.19 2.01 6.43
C LEU A 36 -4.93 1.92 5.09
N SER A 37 -6.03 2.66 4.90
CA SER A 37 -6.73 2.71 3.61
C SER A 37 -5.81 3.21 2.49
N ILE A 38 -5.01 4.25 2.76
CA ILE A 38 -4.02 4.76 1.80
C ILE A 38 -2.96 3.69 1.51
N ALA A 39 -2.42 3.03 2.55
CA ALA A 39 -1.45 1.96 2.40
C ALA A 39 -2.01 0.77 1.58
N TRP A 40 -3.30 0.44 1.75
CA TRP A 40 -3.97 -0.59 0.95
C TRP A 40 -4.04 -0.20 -0.52
N VAL A 41 -4.42 1.04 -0.84
CA VAL A 41 -4.41 1.52 -2.23
C VAL A 41 -3.00 1.43 -2.82
N LEU A 42 -2.00 1.97 -2.14
CA LEU A 42 -0.61 1.93 -2.61
C LEU A 42 -0.08 0.50 -2.78
N GLY A 43 -0.39 -0.40 -1.85
CA GLY A 43 0.02 -1.80 -1.90
C GLY A 43 -0.66 -2.58 -3.02
N ILE A 44 -1.94 -2.31 -3.31
CA ILE A 44 -2.63 -2.90 -4.47
C ILE A 44 -2.02 -2.37 -5.77
N THR A 45 -1.73 -1.08 -5.85
CA THR A 45 -1.07 -0.48 -7.03
C THR A 45 0.32 -1.10 -7.25
N ASP A 46 1.11 -1.28 -6.20
CA ASP A 46 2.41 -1.98 -6.28
C ASP A 46 2.25 -3.43 -6.78
N LEU A 47 1.28 -4.18 -6.23
CA LEU A 47 0.99 -5.55 -6.67
C LEU A 47 0.58 -5.58 -8.15
N ALA A 48 -0.31 -4.66 -8.57
CA ALA A 48 -0.75 -4.58 -9.96
C ALA A 48 0.42 -4.31 -10.90
N MET A 49 1.26 -3.32 -10.61
CA MET A 49 2.45 -3.02 -11.42
C MET A 49 3.42 -4.19 -11.47
N THR A 50 3.68 -4.84 -10.32
CA THR A 50 4.54 -6.03 -10.24
C THR A 50 4.04 -7.15 -11.15
N LEU A 51 2.75 -7.47 -11.09
CA LEU A 51 2.16 -8.53 -11.91
C LEU A 51 2.16 -8.15 -13.39
N THR A 52 1.80 -6.90 -13.73
CA THR A 52 1.83 -6.43 -15.12
C THR A 52 3.23 -6.57 -15.72
N TYR A 53 4.27 -6.16 -15.00
CA TYR A 53 5.63 -6.28 -15.49
C TYR A 53 6.08 -7.74 -15.57
N LEU A 54 5.92 -8.54 -14.51
CA LEU A 54 6.36 -9.93 -14.48
C LEU A 54 5.65 -10.83 -15.49
N MET A 55 4.39 -10.55 -15.83
CA MET A 55 3.60 -11.39 -16.75
C MET A 55 3.73 -10.99 -18.22
N ASN A 56 4.13 -9.75 -18.53
CA ASN A 56 4.10 -9.25 -19.91
C ASN A 56 5.47 -8.82 -20.46
N ILE A 57 6.39 -8.38 -19.59
CA ILE A 57 7.65 -7.73 -20.02
C ILE A 57 8.88 -8.41 -19.38
N GLY A 58 8.75 -8.88 -18.15
CA GLY A 58 9.87 -9.15 -17.25
C GLY A 58 10.37 -7.87 -16.58
N MET A 59 11.06 -8.02 -15.45
CA MET A 59 11.64 -6.90 -14.72
C MET A 59 12.88 -7.28 -13.94
N PHE A 60 13.70 -6.29 -13.61
CA PHE A 60 14.78 -6.44 -12.65
C PHE A 60 14.24 -6.33 -11.22
N GLU A 61 14.23 -7.45 -10.50
CA GLU A 61 13.78 -7.52 -9.12
C GLU A 61 14.97 -7.52 -8.17
N GLY A 62 15.22 -6.36 -7.54
CA GLY A 62 16.29 -6.19 -6.56
C GLY A 62 16.01 -6.88 -5.23
N ASN A 63 14.73 -7.11 -4.89
CA ASN A 63 14.34 -7.70 -3.61
C ASN A 63 14.55 -9.23 -3.61
N PRO A 64 15.50 -9.77 -2.82
CA PRO A 64 15.78 -11.21 -2.79
C PRO A 64 14.57 -12.03 -2.33
N MET A 65 13.76 -11.50 -1.42
CA MET A 65 12.54 -12.18 -0.96
C MET A 65 11.49 -12.28 -2.06
N ALA A 66 11.33 -11.22 -2.86
CA ALA A 66 10.41 -11.25 -3.99
C ALA A 66 10.86 -12.27 -5.03
N ARG A 67 12.17 -12.34 -5.34
CA ARG A 67 12.72 -13.35 -6.26
C ARG A 67 12.45 -14.77 -5.81
N TRP A 68 12.60 -15.07 -4.52
CA TRP A 68 12.29 -16.40 -3.97
C TRP A 68 10.83 -16.79 -4.18
N VAL A 69 9.91 -15.85 -3.99
CA VAL A 69 8.48 -16.08 -4.22
C VAL A 69 8.18 -16.22 -5.71
N ILE A 70 8.79 -15.40 -6.57
CA ILE A 70 8.63 -15.48 -8.03
C ILE A 70 9.17 -16.81 -8.57
N ALA A 71 10.25 -17.34 -8.00
CA ALA A 71 10.84 -18.63 -8.38
C ALA A 71 9.88 -19.82 -8.21
N THR A 72 8.76 -19.67 -7.48
CA THR A 72 7.69 -20.68 -7.46
C THR A 72 6.94 -20.81 -8.79
N GLY A 73 7.13 -19.87 -9.72
CA GLY A 73 6.55 -19.88 -11.06
C GLY A 73 5.07 -19.48 -11.13
N SER A 74 4.44 -19.16 -9.99
CA SER A 74 3.01 -18.86 -9.95
C SER A 74 2.74 -17.37 -9.60
N PRO A 75 2.11 -16.60 -10.51
CA PRO A 75 1.70 -15.22 -10.21
C PRO A 75 0.66 -15.16 -9.09
N TYR A 76 -0.17 -16.20 -8.95
CA TYR A 76 -1.15 -16.30 -7.87
C TYR A 76 -0.49 -16.49 -6.51
N PHE A 77 0.60 -17.26 -6.44
CA PHE A 77 1.34 -17.42 -5.20
C PHE A 77 2.00 -16.11 -4.76
N LEU A 78 2.58 -15.37 -5.70
CA LEU A 78 3.13 -14.03 -5.43
C LEU A 78 2.05 -13.05 -4.95
N ALA A 79 0.90 -13.01 -5.63
CA ALA A 79 -0.23 -12.18 -5.24
C ALA A 79 -0.75 -12.55 -3.85
N GLY A 80 -0.94 -13.85 -3.59
CA GLY A 80 -1.35 -14.38 -2.29
C GLY A 80 -0.38 -14.01 -1.18
N PHE A 81 0.93 -14.14 -1.42
CA PHE A 81 1.96 -13.75 -0.46
C PHE A 81 1.91 -12.25 -0.14
N LYS A 82 1.90 -11.38 -1.16
CA LYS A 82 1.79 -9.92 -0.96
C LYS A 82 0.50 -9.57 -0.21
N LEU A 83 -0.65 -10.10 -0.63
CA LEU A 83 -1.93 -9.86 0.05
C LEU A 83 -1.92 -10.37 1.50
N ALA A 84 -1.36 -11.54 1.77
CA ALA A 84 -1.25 -12.08 3.12
C ALA A 84 -0.40 -11.17 4.03
N THR A 85 0.74 -10.67 3.54
CA THR A 85 1.56 -9.72 4.30
C THR A 85 0.86 -8.38 4.53
N MET A 86 0.08 -7.89 3.54
CA MET A 86 -0.73 -6.69 3.69
C MET A 86 -1.84 -6.86 4.73
N VAL A 87 -2.57 -7.99 4.69
CA VAL A 87 -3.60 -8.32 5.69
C VAL A 87 -2.99 -8.44 7.07
N LEU A 88 -1.88 -9.16 7.21
CA LEU A 88 -1.22 -9.37 8.51
C LEU A 88 -0.73 -8.05 9.10
N SER A 89 0.04 -7.27 8.34
CA SER A 89 0.61 -6.00 8.81
C SER A 89 -0.48 -4.96 9.12
N SER A 90 -1.49 -4.83 8.26
CA SER A 90 -2.61 -3.91 8.50
C SER A 90 -3.48 -4.33 9.67
N SER A 91 -3.68 -5.64 9.91
CA SER A 91 -4.41 -6.16 11.08
C SER A 91 -3.71 -5.82 12.39
N ILE A 92 -2.37 -5.97 12.43
CA ILE A 92 -1.57 -5.60 13.61
C ILE A 92 -1.69 -4.11 13.90
N LEU A 93 -1.54 -3.26 12.87
CA LEU A 93 -1.65 -1.81 13.03
C LEU A 93 -3.08 -1.37 13.39
N PHE A 94 -4.10 -2.01 12.81
CA PHE A 94 -5.50 -1.76 13.13
C PHE A 94 -5.82 -2.13 14.58
N TRP A 95 -5.26 -3.22 15.10
CA TRP A 95 -5.41 -3.57 16.51
C TRP A 95 -4.77 -2.51 17.42
N GLN A 96 -3.62 -1.98 17.01
CA GLN A 96 -2.89 -0.93 17.72
C GLN A 96 -3.38 0.50 17.45
N ARG A 97 -4.49 0.69 16.73
CA ARG A 97 -5.00 2.02 16.30
C ARG A 97 -5.28 3.02 17.42
N ARG A 98 -5.47 2.55 18.65
CA ARG A 98 -5.70 3.40 19.83
C ARG A 98 -4.41 3.82 20.53
N ARG A 99 -3.27 3.22 20.18
CA ARG A 99 -1.95 3.50 20.75
C ARG A 99 -1.10 4.35 19.80
N TRP A 100 -0.17 5.13 20.33
CA TRP A 100 0.70 5.99 19.52
C TRP A 100 1.60 5.17 18.58
N GLN A 101 2.00 3.95 18.98
CA GLN A 101 2.82 3.06 18.15
C GLN A 101 2.11 2.67 16.86
N GLY A 102 0.78 2.46 16.89
CA GLY A 102 0.01 2.10 15.70
C GLY A 102 -0.04 3.23 14.67
N GLU A 103 -0.07 4.48 15.14
CA GLU A 103 -0.01 5.66 14.28
C GLU A 103 1.36 5.84 13.64
N VAL A 104 2.45 5.72 14.42
CA VAL A 104 3.82 5.77 13.87
C VAL A 104 4.02 4.66 12.84
N GLY A 105 3.58 3.43 13.14
CA GLY A 105 3.66 2.31 12.20
C GLY A 105 2.88 2.56 10.90
N ALA A 106 1.67 3.11 10.98
CA ALA A 106 0.86 3.42 9.81
C ALA A 106 1.49 4.53 8.94
N TRP A 107 2.09 5.55 9.55
CA TRP A 107 2.85 6.57 8.82
C TRP A 107 4.06 5.97 8.11
N ILE A 108 4.84 5.14 8.79
CA ILE A 108 6.00 4.47 8.19
C ILE A 108 5.56 3.63 7.00
N ALA A 109 4.48 2.86 7.13
CA ALA A 109 3.95 2.03 6.04
C ALA A 109 3.58 2.88 4.81
N VAL A 110 2.86 3.99 4.99
CA VAL A 110 2.49 4.90 3.89
C VAL A 110 3.72 5.53 3.25
N ILE A 111 4.73 5.96 4.04
CA ILE A 111 5.96 6.56 3.52
C ILE A 111 6.75 5.55 2.69
N VAL A 112 6.93 4.33 3.19
CA VAL A 112 7.65 3.27 2.48
C VAL A 112 6.95 2.92 1.18
N LEU A 113 5.64 2.69 1.22
CA LEU A 113 4.85 2.38 0.02
C LEU A 113 4.83 3.56 -0.96
N GLY A 114 4.70 4.79 -0.47
CA GLY A 114 4.75 5.99 -1.31
C GLY A 114 6.08 6.15 -2.02
N ARG A 115 7.20 5.92 -1.32
CA ARG A 115 8.55 5.88 -1.94
C ARG A 115 8.65 4.78 -2.99
N LEU A 116 8.10 3.60 -2.72
CA LEU A 116 8.09 2.51 -3.68
C LEU A 116 7.26 2.85 -4.92
N THR A 117 6.13 3.53 -4.76
CA THR A 117 5.33 4.03 -5.88
C THR A 117 6.10 5.06 -6.72
N LEU A 118 6.83 5.99 -6.09
CA LEU A 118 7.69 6.92 -6.81
C LEU A 118 8.79 6.19 -7.59
N HIS A 119 9.44 5.20 -6.96
CA HIS A 119 10.42 4.36 -7.63
C HIS A 119 9.84 3.64 -8.85
N TRP A 120 8.58 3.19 -8.80
CA TRP A 120 7.90 2.63 -9.97
C TRP A 120 7.73 3.63 -11.11
N PHE A 121 7.37 4.89 -10.82
CA PHE A 121 7.29 5.92 -11.85
C PHE A 121 8.64 6.15 -12.53
N ASP A 122 9.72 6.24 -11.74
CA ASP A 122 11.08 6.39 -12.27
C ASP A 122 11.51 5.16 -13.08
N TYR A 123 11.19 3.96 -12.61
CA TYR A 123 11.46 2.70 -13.30
C TYR A 123 10.76 2.66 -14.67
N ILE A 124 9.46 2.97 -14.71
CA ILE A 124 8.67 2.99 -15.95
C ILE A 124 9.21 4.03 -16.93
N ALA A 125 9.55 5.23 -16.45
CA ALA A 125 10.16 6.27 -17.29
C ALA A 125 11.52 5.84 -17.85
N GLY A 126 12.31 5.12 -17.06
CA GLY A 126 13.60 4.55 -17.42
C GLY A 126 13.51 3.36 -18.38
N THR A 127 12.40 2.61 -18.40
CA THR A 127 12.20 1.42 -19.24
C THR A 127 12.51 1.68 -20.71
N SER A 128 12.11 2.84 -21.25
CA SER A 128 12.37 3.20 -22.65
C SER A 128 13.87 3.20 -23.01
N LYS A 129 14.71 3.70 -22.10
CA LYS A 129 16.17 3.75 -22.26
C LYS A 129 16.81 2.38 -22.04
N MET A 130 16.17 1.53 -21.23
CA MET A 130 16.62 0.17 -20.90
C MET A 130 16.03 -0.91 -21.81
N THR A 131 15.23 -0.54 -22.83
CA THR A 131 14.56 -1.49 -23.73
C THR A 131 15.54 -2.53 -24.30
N TYR A 132 16.73 -2.09 -24.74
CA TYR A 132 17.76 -3.01 -25.23
C TYR A 132 18.26 -3.97 -24.16
N ALA A 133 18.53 -3.47 -22.95
CA ALA A 133 18.94 -4.29 -21.82
C ALA A 133 17.86 -5.30 -21.42
N PHE A 134 16.58 -4.92 -21.48
CA PHE A 134 15.45 -5.82 -21.19
C PHE A 134 15.31 -6.90 -22.26
N ALA A 135 15.52 -6.57 -23.54
CA ALA A 135 15.52 -7.54 -24.63
C ALA A 135 16.69 -8.51 -24.53
N LEU A 136 17.87 -8.04 -24.13
CA LEU A 136 19.03 -8.90 -23.90
C LEU A 136 18.80 -9.82 -22.69
N ALA A 137 18.32 -9.25 -21.59
CA ALA A 137 18.01 -9.98 -20.34
C ALA A 137 16.91 -11.04 -20.53
N SER A 138 15.90 -10.75 -21.35
CA SER A 138 14.84 -11.71 -21.64
C SER A 138 15.32 -12.85 -22.55
N ALA A 139 16.27 -12.58 -23.46
CA ALA A 139 16.87 -13.58 -24.32
C ALA A 139 17.90 -14.46 -23.60
N ASP A 140 18.73 -13.86 -22.74
CA ASP A 140 19.74 -14.53 -21.92
C ASP A 140 19.72 -14.00 -20.47
N PRO A 141 18.90 -14.61 -19.58
CA PRO A 141 18.81 -14.21 -18.18
C PRO A 141 20.12 -14.35 -17.38
N SER A 142 21.11 -15.10 -17.89
CA SER A 142 22.40 -15.30 -17.20
C SER A 142 23.22 -14.00 -17.10
N GLN A 143 22.96 -13.03 -17.98
CA GLN A 143 23.60 -11.70 -17.98
C GLN A 143 23.20 -10.81 -16.80
N CYS A 144 22.18 -11.22 -16.03
CA CYS A 144 21.51 -10.37 -15.06
C CYS A 144 21.80 -10.72 -13.59
N ASP A 145 22.83 -11.51 -13.29
CA ASP A 145 23.18 -11.98 -11.93
C ASP A 145 21.97 -12.54 -11.14
N GLY A 146 21.01 -13.15 -11.84
CA GLY A 146 19.77 -13.67 -11.24
C GLY A 146 18.80 -12.59 -10.74
N MET A 147 18.99 -11.32 -11.12
CA MET A 147 18.06 -10.22 -10.82
C MET A 147 16.89 -10.14 -11.80
N TRP A 148 17.04 -10.72 -12.99
CA TRP A 148 15.96 -10.78 -13.97
C TRP A 148 14.86 -11.74 -13.49
N ALA A 149 13.62 -11.27 -13.48
CA ALA A 149 12.45 -12.01 -13.05
C ALA A 149 11.34 -11.89 -14.10
N THR A 150 10.74 -13.03 -14.44
CA THR A 150 9.58 -13.12 -15.34
C THR A 150 8.76 -14.37 -15.00
N PHE A 151 7.45 -14.32 -15.20
CA PHE A 151 6.64 -15.52 -15.35
C PHE A 151 6.61 -15.85 -16.85
N GLN A 152 6.89 -17.11 -17.21
CA GLN A 152 6.74 -17.63 -18.57
C GLN A 152 5.40 -18.35 -18.72
#